data_AF-L8ETG9-F1
#
_entry.id   AF-L8ETG9-F1
#
_cell.length_a   1.000
_cell.length_b   1.000
_cell.length_c   1.000
_cell.angle_alpha   90.00
_cell.angle_beta   90.00
_cell.angle_gamma   90.00
#
_symmetry.space_group_name_H-M   'P 1'
#
loop_
_entity.id
_entity.type
_entity.pdbx_description
1 polymer ?
#
loop_
_entity_poly.entity_id
_entity_poly.type
_entity_poly.pdbx_seq_one_letter_code
_entity_poly.pdbx_strand_id
1 'polypeptide(L)'
;MDYDFTFVVTGATVDDQDAIDALRETCDALLARAGGVDLLSVSWPGDCAVQAALEAASAIRATVPRLRVCRLDRDLVGIHEIAERTGRSRQNVAQWVAGARKARGAPFPAPEGTVGRSQAWLWSEVNHWLAAHGLDDGAAHPTREEMAQIDVALAGRISLTFRFATTPGFKDGRQRVIDELRSRHISRFLTLLAGFDGTTDEHGNHVLVVADGREPARGVMECVARFPHDAVLVTDTDRFTVTVLSSRGPARSGRVVPVPATATVGEWLRLVRDHPRAAFAMETGDRRTEEPARIQWQMAIAA
;
A
#
# COMPACT_ATOMS: atom_id res chain seq x y z
N MET A 1 -9.40 -13.62 0.83
CA MET A 1 -10.08 -13.42 2.13
C MET A 1 -10.92 -12.17 1.97
N ASP A 2 -12.12 -12.13 2.55
CA ASP A 2 -12.99 -10.96 2.41
C ASP A 2 -12.79 -10.06 3.63
N TYR A 3 -12.56 -8.78 3.36
CA TYR A 3 -12.31 -7.77 4.38
C TYR A 3 -13.48 -6.79 4.42
N ASP A 4 -13.93 -6.48 5.64
CA ASP A 4 -14.96 -5.49 5.86
C ASP A 4 -14.35 -4.13 6.11
N PHE A 5 -14.82 -3.14 5.35
CA PHE A 5 -14.41 -1.76 5.48
C PHE A 5 -15.62 -0.87 5.66
N THR A 6 -15.49 0.10 6.56
CA THR A 6 -16.32 1.28 6.57
C THR A 6 -15.43 2.47 6.23
N PHE A 7 -15.75 3.17 5.14
CA PHE A 7 -15.04 4.35 4.73
C PHE A 7 -15.81 5.61 5.07
N VAL A 8 -15.10 6.65 5.50
CA VAL A 8 -15.65 8.01 5.50
C VAL A 8 -15.56 8.55 4.08
N VAL A 9 -16.69 8.95 3.52
CA VAL A 9 -16.81 9.39 2.12
C VAL A 9 -17.37 10.81 2.01
N THR A 10 -17.14 11.45 0.86
CA THR A 10 -17.72 12.74 0.50
C THR A 10 -18.14 12.74 -0.97
N GLY A 11 -18.93 13.72 -1.41
CA GLY A 11 -19.27 13.93 -2.82
C GLY A 11 -20.49 13.15 -3.33
N ALA A 12 -21.04 12.26 -2.50
CA ALA A 12 -22.38 11.70 -2.63
C ALA A 12 -23.00 11.60 -1.23
N THR A 13 -24.31 11.72 -1.13
CA THR A 13 -25.06 11.73 0.13
C THR A 13 -26.13 10.66 0.12
N VAL A 14 -26.69 10.33 1.29
CA VAL A 14 -27.82 9.39 1.41
C VAL A 14 -29.09 9.81 0.66
N ASP A 15 -29.17 11.04 0.16
CA ASP A 15 -30.27 11.53 -0.67
C ASP A 15 -30.04 11.31 -2.19
N ASP A 16 -28.85 10.84 -2.59
CA ASP A 16 -28.49 10.59 -3.99
C ASP A 16 -28.83 9.13 -4.37
N GLN A 17 -30.10 8.90 -4.73
CA GLN A 17 -30.63 7.57 -4.98
C GLN A 17 -29.90 6.85 -6.14
N ASP A 18 -29.56 7.57 -7.21
CA ASP A 18 -28.83 7.00 -8.35
C ASP A 18 -27.43 6.51 -7.92
N ALA A 19 -26.73 7.26 -7.07
CA ALA A 19 -25.45 6.84 -6.51
C ALA A 19 -25.60 5.62 -5.60
N ILE A 20 -26.63 5.60 -4.74
CA ILE A 20 -26.90 4.46 -3.84
C ILE A 20 -27.16 3.19 -4.62
N ASP A 21 -28.02 3.25 -5.64
CA ASP A 21 -28.35 2.08 -6.45
C ASP A 21 -27.13 1.58 -7.23
N ALA A 22 -26.33 2.47 -7.83
CA ALA A 22 -25.10 2.08 -8.51
C ALA A 22 -24.07 1.41 -7.58
N LEU A 23 -23.87 1.94 -6.37
CA LEU A 23 -22.96 1.39 -5.36
C LEU A 23 -23.40 0.02 -4.87
N ARG A 24 -24.71 -0.15 -4.63
CA ARG A 24 -25.28 -1.42 -4.20
C ARG A 24 -25.18 -2.49 -5.29
N GLU A 25 -25.46 -2.14 -6.54
CA GLU A 25 -25.43 -3.08 -7.66
C GLU A 25 -24.00 -3.50 -8.05
N THR A 26 -23.05 -2.56 -8.04
CA THR A 26 -21.70 -2.80 -8.59
C THR A 26 -20.70 -3.23 -7.51
N CYS A 27 -20.85 -2.73 -6.29
CA CYS A 27 -19.86 -2.88 -5.22
C CYS A 27 -20.41 -3.59 -3.98
N ASP A 28 -21.70 -3.96 -3.96
CA ASP A 28 -22.40 -4.45 -2.76
C ASP A 28 -22.16 -3.55 -1.53
N ALA A 29 -22.17 -2.22 -1.78
CA ALA A 29 -21.81 -1.22 -0.79
C ALA A 29 -23.05 -0.50 -0.25
N LEU A 30 -23.04 -0.20 1.05
CA LEU A 30 -24.11 0.51 1.75
C LEU A 30 -23.66 1.90 2.18
N LEU A 31 -24.35 2.94 1.69
CA LEU A 31 -24.14 4.32 2.11
C LEU A 31 -25.08 4.66 3.28
N ALA A 32 -24.51 5.16 4.37
CA ALA A 32 -25.23 5.58 5.57
C ALA A 32 -24.70 6.93 6.07
N ARG A 33 -25.47 7.60 6.94
CA ARG A 33 -25.04 8.84 7.61
C ARG A 33 -25.08 8.66 9.12
N ALA A 34 -23.94 8.87 9.78
CA ALA A 34 -23.83 8.78 11.24
C ALA A 34 -22.85 9.83 11.76
N GLY A 35 -23.12 10.42 12.93
CA GLY A 35 -22.21 11.37 13.56
C GLY A 35 -21.88 12.62 12.70
N GLY A 36 -22.74 12.96 11.74
CA GLY A 36 -22.52 14.10 10.83
C GLY A 36 -21.62 13.80 9.62
N VAL A 37 -21.17 12.56 9.42
CA VAL A 37 -20.39 12.13 8.26
C VAL A 37 -21.14 11.07 7.46
N ASP A 38 -20.82 10.96 6.17
CA ASP A 38 -21.30 9.90 5.30
C ASP A 38 -20.31 8.73 5.35
N LEU A 39 -20.84 7.54 5.59
CA LEU A 39 -20.12 6.28 5.78
C LEU A 39 -20.51 5.31 4.69
N LEU A 40 -19.54 4.67 4.05
CA LEU A 40 -19.75 3.65 3.03
C LEU A 40 -19.18 2.33 3.54
N SER A 41 -20.06 1.37 3.84
CA SER A 41 -19.66 0.02 4.25
C SER A 41 -19.61 -0.90 3.04
N VAL A 42 -18.55 -1.71 2.94
CA VAL A 42 -18.33 -2.64 1.84
C VAL A 42 -17.49 -3.83 2.31
N SER A 43 -17.78 -5.01 1.78
CA SER A 43 -16.93 -6.20 1.91
C SER A 43 -16.17 -6.40 0.61
N TRP A 44 -14.85 -6.53 0.67
CA TRP A 44 -14.02 -6.66 -0.53
C TRP A 44 -13.00 -7.79 -0.42
N PRO A 45 -12.86 -8.65 -1.45
CA PRO A 45 -11.85 -9.70 -1.45
C PRO A 45 -10.44 -9.13 -1.63
N GLY A 46 -9.45 -9.72 -0.97
CA GLY A 46 -8.05 -9.47 -1.26
C GLY A 46 -7.09 -10.45 -0.58
N ASP A 47 -5.82 -10.34 -0.96
CA ASP A 47 -4.72 -11.09 -0.33
C ASP A 47 -4.28 -10.42 0.98
N CYS A 48 -4.40 -9.09 1.07
CA CYS A 48 -4.21 -8.30 2.29
C CYS A 48 -5.23 -7.16 2.40
N ALA A 49 -5.44 -6.63 3.61
CA ALA A 49 -6.45 -5.61 3.85
C ALA A 49 -6.17 -4.30 3.07
N VAL A 50 -4.88 -3.94 2.92
CA VAL A 50 -4.47 -2.73 2.19
C VAL A 50 -4.82 -2.82 0.72
N GLN A 51 -4.53 -3.95 0.06
CA GLN A 51 -4.92 -4.17 -1.32
C GLN A 51 -6.45 -4.09 -1.47
N ALA A 52 -7.18 -4.86 -0.65
CA ALA A 52 -8.63 -4.93 -0.73
C ALA A 52 -9.28 -3.54 -0.57
N ALA A 53 -8.81 -2.73 0.38
CA ALA A 53 -9.31 -1.37 0.58
C ALA A 53 -9.04 -0.43 -0.60
N LEU A 54 -7.85 -0.53 -1.23
CA LEU A 54 -7.49 0.31 -2.38
C LEU A 54 -8.24 -0.10 -3.66
N GLU A 55 -8.44 -1.40 -3.86
CA GLU A 55 -9.26 -1.91 -4.96
C GLU A 55 -10.73 -1.52 -4.78
N ALA A 56 -11.29 -1.68 -3.57
CA ALA A 56 -12.62 -1.20 -3.23
C ALA A 56 -12.76 0.29 -3.51
N ALA A 57 -11.83 1.12 -3.02
CA ALA A 57 -11.87 2.56 -3.24
C ALA A 57 -11.78 2.95 -4.73
N SER A 58 -10.98 2.21 -5.52
CA SER A 58 -10.90 2.40 -6.97
C SER A 58 -12.20 2.01 -7.68
N ALA A 59 -12.82 0.90 -7.29
CA ALA A 59 -14.09 0.44 -7.84
C ALA A 59 -15.21 1.44 -7.51
N ILE A 60 -15.32 1.87 -6.25
CA ILE A 60 -16.26 2.90 -5.80
C ILE A 60 -16.13 4.18 -6.63
N ARG A 61 -14.90 4.64 -6.87
CA ARG A 61 -14.62 5.82 -7.70
C ARG A 61 -15.00 5.62 -9.17
N ALA A 62 -14.85 4.42 -9.71
CA ALA A 62 -15.26 4.12 -11.08
C ALA A 62 -16.79 4.10 -11.21
N THR A 63 -17.49 3.57 -10.20
CA THR A 63 -18.96 3.49 -10.14
C THR A 63 -19.58 4.88 -9.95
N VAL A 64 -19.07 5.68 -9.01
CA VAL A 64 -19.55 7.04 -8.72
C VAL A 64 -18.38 8.03 -8.74
N PRO A 65 -18.04 8.63 -9.89
CA PRO A 65 -16.84 9.48 -10.05
C PRO A 65 -16.75 10.69 -9.12
N ARG A 66 -17.88 11.19 -8.62
CA ARG A 66 -17.93 12.32 -7.68
C ARG A 66 -17.71 11.89 -6.22
N LEU A 67 -17.89 10.60 -5.90
CA LEU A 67 -17.71 10.06 -4.57
C LEU A 67 -16.21 9.90 -4.29
N ARG A 68 -15.76 10.46 -3.17
CA ARG A 68 -14.38 10.39 -2.71
C ARG A 68 -14.28 9.65 -1.39
N VAL A 69 -13.57 8.52 -1.41
CA VAL A 69 -13.14 7.79 -0.22
C VAL A 69 -12.02 8.57 0.47
N CYS A 70 -12.24 8.98 1.72
CA CYS A 70 -11.35 9.92 2.41
C CYS A 70 -10.42 9.22 3.42
N ARG A 71 -10.96 8.28 4.20
CA ARG A 71 -10.23 7.49 5.22
C ARG A 71 -11.10 6.31 5.65
N LEU A 72 -10.53 5.38 6.43
CA LEU A 72 -11.32 4.41 7.17
C LEU A 72 -12.05 5.07 8.35
N ASP A 73 -13.26 4.58 8.62
CA ASP A 73 -13.84 4.63 9.94
C ASP A 73 -13.24 3.47 10.76
N ARG A 74 -12.67 3.78 11.93
CA ARG A 74 -11.88 2.81 12.70
C ARG A 74 -12.71 1.87 13.58
N ASP A 75 -14.03 1.89 13.41
CA ASP A 75 -15.01 1.09 14.15
C ASP A 75 -14.72 1.06 15.67
N LEU A 76 -14.81 2.25 16.27
CA LEU A 76 -14.57 2.42 17.70
C LEU A 76 -15.78 1.97 18.51
N VAL A 77 -15.54 0.98 19.37
CA VAL A 77 -16.58 0.34 20.17
C VAL A 77 -16.39 0.62 21.66
N GLY A 78 -17.50 0.72 22.38
CA GLY A 78 -17.52 0.76 23.85
C GLY A 78 -18.04 -0.56 24.44
N ILE A 79 -18.07 -0.65 25.77
CA ILE A 79 -18.60 -1.83 26.49
C ILE A 79 -20.01 -2.22 26.03
N HIS A 80 -20.86 -1.23 25.77
CA HIS A 80 -22.23 -1.49 25.33
C HIS A 80 -22.26 -2.16 23.95
N GLU A 81 -21.52 -1.62 22.99
CA GLU A 81 -21.47 -2.11 21.62
C GLU A 81 -20.87 -3.52 21.56
N ILE A 82 -19.78 -3.76 22.30
CA ILE A 82 -19.17 -5.09 22.42
C ILE A 82 -20.17 -6.10 23.00
N ALA A 83 -20.93 -5.69 24.03
CA ALA A 83 -21.94 -6.56 24.65
C ALA A 83 -23.04 -6.94 23.65
N GLU A 84 -23.48 -5.98 22.84
CA GLU A 84 -24.49 -6.17 21.81
C GLU A 84 -24.00 -7.10 20.70
N ARG A 85 -22.85 -6.81 20.08
CA ARG A 85 -22.26 -7.63 19.01
C ARG A 85 -21.97 -9.07 19.43
N THR A 86 -21.57 -9.27 20.69
CA THR A 86 -21.25 -10.62 21.22
C THR A 86 -22.43 -11.33 21.88
N GLY A 87 -23.60 -10.69 21.97
CA GLY A 87 -24.76 -11.23 22.70
C GLY A 87 -24.50 -11.44 24.20
N ARG A 88 -23.55 -10.71 24.79
CA ARG A 88 -23.19 -10.81 26.22
C ARG A 88 -23.74 -9.63 27.02
N SER A 89 -23.74 -9.77 28.34
CA SER A 89 -24.11 -8.66 29.23
C SER A 89 -22.96 -7.64 29.33
N ARG A 90 -23.31 -6.37 29.53
CA ARG A 90 -22.33 -5.29 29.80
C ARG A 90 -21.42 -5.61 30.98
N GLN A 91 -21.95 -6.30 32.00
CA GLN A 91 -21.16 -6.76 33.16
C GLN A 91 -20.11 -7.80 32.76
N ASN A 92 -20.44 -8.73 31.86
CA ASN A 92 -19.45 -9.70 31.35
C ASN A 92 -18.32 -9.00 30.61
N VAL A 93 -18.64 -8.03 29.75
CA VAL A 93 -17.64 -7.25 29.03
C VAL A 93 -16.78 -6.41 29.99
N ALA A 94 -17.39 -5.77 31.00
CA ALA A 94 -16.65 -5.04 32.02
C ALA A 94 -15.66 -5.93 32.80
N GLN A 95 -16.01 -7.20 33.04
CA GLN A 95 -15.11 -8.18 33.65
C GLN A 95 -13.94 -8.56 32.73
N TRP A 96 -14.14 -8.61 31.41
CA TRP A 96 -13.04 -8.80 30.45
C TRP A 96 -12.06 -7.63 30.51
N VAL A 97 -12.59 -6.40 30.43
CA VAL A 97 -11.81 -5.16 30.50
C VAL A 97 -11.03 -5.05 31.82
N ALA A 98 -11.63 -5.42 32.94
CA ALA A 98 -10.98 -5.41 34.26
C ALA A 98 -9.90 -6.50 34.43
N GLY A 99 -9.69 -7.36 33.44
CA GLY A 99 -8.70 -8.44 33.49
C GLY A 99 -9.09 -9.61 34.40
N ALA A 100 -10.35 -9.67 34.84
CA ALA A 100 -10.87 -10.75 35.69
C ALA A 100 -11.00 -12.09 34.93
N ARG A 101 -10.99 -12.05 33.59
CA ARG A 101 -10.95 -13.21 32.70
C ARG A 101 -9.88 -13.00 31.63
N LYS A 102 -8.83 -13.84 31.64
CA LYS A 102 -7.77 -13.83 30.62
C LYS A 102 -8.08 -14.87 29.55
N ALA A 103 -8.10 -14.46 28.28
CA ALA A 103 -8.28 -15.36 27.14
C ALA A 103 -7.07 -16.27 27.01
N ARG A 104 -7.12 -17.53 27.49
CA ARG A 104 -5.95 -18.44 27.41
C ARG A 104 -4.62 -17.77 27.85
N GLY A 105 -4.68 -16.83 28.79
CA GLY A 105 -3.53 -16.05 29.27
C GLY A 105 -3.35 -14.62 28.70
N ALA A 106 -3.96 -14.27 27.56
CA ALA A 106 -3.86 -12.93 26.96
C ALA A 106 -4.81 -11.91 27.62
N PRO A 107 -4.34 -10.70 27.94
CA PRO A 107 -5.19 -9.63 28.46
C PRO A 107 -6.16 -9.11 27.39
N PHE A 108 -7.28 -8.54 27.82
CA PHE A 108 -8.17 -7.78 26.92
C PHE A 108 -7.39 -6.62 26.27
N PRO A 109 -7.68 -6.22 25.02
CA PRO A 109 -6.94 -5.16 24.34
C PRO A 109 -6.91 -3.84 25.13
N ALA A 110 -5.82 -3.10 24.96
CA ALA A 110 -5.72 -1.75 25.48
C ALA A 110 -6.75 -0.84 24.78
N PRO A 111 -7.35 0.13 25.49
CA PRO A 111 -8.27 1.07 24.86
C PRO A 111 -7.54 1.97 23.85
N GLU A 112 -8.20 2.30 22.75
CA GLU A 112 -7.74 3.31 21.78
C GLU A 112 -7.66 4.68 22.45
N GLY A 113 -8.61 4.95 23.35
CA GLY A 113 -8.72 6.22 24.02
C GLY A 113 -9.88 6.27 25.00
N THR A 114 -10.15 7.46 25.51
CA THR A 114 -11.25 7.72 26.44
C THR A 114 -12.09 8.89 25.93
N VAL A 115 -13.38 8.67 25.75
CA VAL A 115 -14.38 9.68 25.40
C VAL A 115 -15.12 10.07 26.68
N GLY A 116 -14.77 11.24 27.22
CA GLY A 116 -15.29 11.68 28.52
C GLY A 116 -14.82 10.76 29.65
N ARG A 117 -15.72 9.91 30.16
CA ARG A 117 -15.44 8.91 31.21
C ARG A 117 -15.47 7.47 30.69
N SER A 118 -15.75 7.27 29.41
CA SER A 118 -15.92 5.96 28.79
C SER A 118 -14.72 5.63 27.93
N GLN A 119 -14.11 4.46 28.14
CA GLN A 119 -13.07 3.96 27.25
C GLN A 119 -13.67 3.45 25.94
N ALA A 120 -12.91 3.54 24.86
CA ALA A 120 -13.23 3.01 23.54
C ALA A 120 -12.09 2.13 23.05
N TRP A 121 -12.42 1.12 22.24
CA TRP A 121 -11.50 0.14 21.68
C TRP A 121 -11.70 0.04 20.17
N LEU A 122 -10.68 -0.40 19.44
CA LEU A 122 -10.85 -0.82 18.06
C LEU A 122 -11.58 -2.17 18.02
N TRP A 123 -12.67 -2.26 17.25
CA TRP A 123 -13.36 -3.53 17.08
C TRP A 123 -12.43 -4.62 16.56
N SER A 124 -11.53 -4.31 15.61
CA SER A 124 -10.59 -5.29 15.04
C SER A 124 -9.72 -5.99 16.09
N GLU A 125 -9.20 -5.25 17.08
CA GLU A 125 -8.40 -5.80 18.18
C GLU A 125 -9.27 -6.60 19.17
N VAL A 126 -10.49 -6.13 19.45
CA VAL A 126 -11.46 -6.84 20.31
C VAL A 126 -11.90 -8.15 19.65
N ASN A 127 -12.24 -8.12 18.37
CA ASN A 127 -12.66 -9.27 17.57
C ASN A 127 -11.55 -10.33 17.50
N HIS A 128 -10.31 -9.91 17.26
CA HIS A 128 -9.15 -10.80 17.31
C HIS A 128 -8.99 -11.48 18.68
N TRP A 129 -9.18 -10.74 19.78
CA TRP A 129 -9.14 -11.31 21.13
C TRP A 129 -10.32 -12.26 21.40
N LEU A 130 -11.50 -11.96 20.85
CA LEU A 130 -12.70 -12.78 20.98
C LEU A 130 -12.61 -14.10 20.20
N ALA A 131 -11.81 -14.16 19.13
CA ALA A 131 -11.58 -15.38 18.36
C ALA A 131 -11.05 -16.54 19.23
N ALA A 132 -10.23 -16.24 20.24
CA ALA A 132 -9.75 -17.24 21.21
C ALA A 132 -10.87 -17.90 22.04
N HIS A 133 -12.05 -17.29 22.07
CA HIS A 133 -13.27 -17.75 22.74
C HIS A 133 -14.37 -18.21 21.78
N GLY A 134 -14.13 -18.15 20.45
CA GLY A 134 -15.16 -18.42 19.44
C GLY A 134 -16.34 -17.44 19.51
N LEU A 135 -16.04 -16.16 19.82
CA LEU A 135 -17.02 -15.08 19.92
C LEU A 135 -16.73 -13.94 18.93
N ASP A 136 -15.82 -14.17 17.99
CA ASP A 136 -15.55 -13.27 16.88
C ASP A 136 -16.69 -13.28 15.85
N ASP A 137 -16.71 -12.28 14.98
CA ASP A 137 -17.68 -12.14 13.90
C ASP A 137 -17.32 -12.96 12.63
N GLY A 138 -16.16 -13.62 12.62
CA GLY A 138 -15.65 -14.39 11.47
C GLY A 138 -15.19 -13.54 10.27
N ALA A 139 -15.30 -12.22 10.34
CA ALA A 139 -14.85 -11.29 9.30
C ALA A 139 -13.37 -10.95 9.47
N ALA A 140 -12.68 -10.69 8.36
CA ALA A 140 -11.31 -10.19 8.40
C ALA A 140 -11.31 -8.67 8.55
N HIS A 141 -10.57 -8.18 9.55
CA HIS A 141 -10.44 -6.76 9.82
C HIS A 141 -8.99 -6.31 9.66
N PRO A 142 -8.72 -5.10 9.13
CA PRO A 142 -7.37 -4.57 9.04
C PRO A 142 -6.74 -4.42 10.42
N THR A 143 -5.44 -4.70 10.51
CA THR A 143 -4.64 -4.36 11.69
C THR A 143 -4.45 -2.84 11.80
N ARG A 144 -4.04 -2.36 12.98
CA ARG A 144 -3.75 -0.94 13.21
C ARG A 144 -2.74 -0.35 12.22
N GLU A 145 -1.71 -1.12 11.87
CA GLU A 145 -0.70 -0.71 10.90
C GLU A 145 -1.30 -0.59 9.50
N GLU A 146 -2.07 -1.59 9.06
CA GLU A 146 -2.76 -1.56 7.77
C GLU A 146 -3.78 -0.43 7.69
N MET A 147 -4.55 -0.17 8.77
CA MET A 147 -5.46 0.98 8.85
C MET A 147 -4.73 2.30 8.58
N ALA A 148 -3.55 2.49 9.18
CA ALA A 148 -2.74 3.69 8.96
C ALA A 148 -2.22 3.79 7.52
N GLN A 149 -1.77 2.67 6.94
CA GLN A 149 -1.32 2.62 5.54
C GLN A 149 -2.46 2.95 4.57
N ILE A 150 -3.66 2.40 4.82
CA ILE A 150 -4.87 2.68 4.04
C ILE A 150 -5.22 4.16 4.13
N ASP A 151 -5.28 4.74 5.33
CA ASP A 151 -5.59 6.16 5.53
C ASP A 151 -4.60 7.08 4.79
N VAL A 152 -3.30 6.75 4.81
CA VAL A 152 -2.26 7.51 4.09
C VAL A 152 -2.47 7.44 2.58
N ALA A 153 -2.77 6.25 2.05
CA ALA A 153 -3.01 6.07 0.63
C ALA A 153 -4.29 6.77 0.17
N LEU A 154 -5.39 6.65 0.91
CA LEU A 154 -6.68 7.29 0.61
C LEU A 154 -6.61 8.82 0.69
N ALA A 155 -5.82 9.36 1.61
CA ALA A 155 -5.60 10.79 1.72
C ALA A 155 -4.91 11.39 0.48
N GLY A 156 -4.41 10.56 -0.46
CA GLY A 156 -3.65 10.99 -1.62
C GLY A 156 -2.26 11.52 -1.25
N ARG A 157 -1.77 11.22 -0.03
CA ARG A 157 -0.43 11.62 0.43
C ARG A 157 0.68 10.85 -0.26
N ILE A 158 0.37 9.67 -0.79
CA ILE A 158 1.27 8.88 -1.61
C ILE A 158 0.59 8.70 -2.97
N SER A 159 0.96 9.53 -3.93
CA SER A 159 0.53 9.41 -5.31
C SER A 159 1.61 8.68 -6.11
N LEU A 160 1.24 7.57 -6.76
CA LEU A 160 2.15 6.73 -7.50
C LEU A 160 2.04 7.03 -8.99
N THR A 161 3.17 7.39 -9.59
CA THR A 161 3.26 7.66 -11.02
C THR A 161 4.12 6.59 -11.68
N PHE A 162 3.48 5.69 -12.44
CA PHE A 162 4.20 4.67 -13.19
C PHE A 162 4.85 5.24 -14.45
N ARG A 163 6.09 4.82 -14.69
CA ARG A 163 6.92 5.16 -15.84
C ARG A 163 7.55 3.90 -16.41
N PHE A 164 7.76 3.90 -17.71
CA PHE A 164 8.22 2.73 -18.44
C PHE A 164 9.31 3.14 -19.42
N ALA A 165 10.28 2.25 -19.63
CA ALA A 165 11.22 2.42 -20.72
C ALA A 165 10.56 2.17 -22.07
N THR A 166 11.11 2.80 -23.12
CA THR A 166 10.64 2.61 -24.50
C THR A 166 11.24 1.34 -25.11
N THR A 167 11.02 0.19 -24.49
CA THR A 167 11.40 -1.12 -25.05
C THR A 167 10.16 -1.88 -25.55
N PRO A 168 10.11 -2.28 -26.83
CA PRO A 168 9.00 -3.07 -27.37
C PRO A 168 8.95 -4.48 -26.78
N GLY A 169 7.75 -5.06 -26.67
CA GLY A 169 7.54 -6.48 -26.31
C GLY A 169 7.45 -6.80 -24.82
N PHE A 170 7.60 -5.82 -23.92
CA PHE A 170 7.61 -6.03 -22.47
C PHE A 170 6.37 -5.50 -21.73
N LYS A 171 5.32 -5.07 -22.45
CA LYS A 171 4.11 -4.48 -21.86
C LYS A 171 3.44 -5.44 -20.85
N ASP A 172 3.23 -6.69 -21.24
CA ASP A 172 2.56 -7.69 -20.40
C ASP A 172 3.40 -8.03 -19.16
N GLY A 173 4.73 -8.06 -19.32
CA GLY A 173 5.68 -8.23 -18.23
C GLY A 173 5.58 -7.12 -17.19
N ARG A 174 5.59 -5.85 -17.64
CA ARG A 174 5.40 -4.69 -16.75
C ARG A 174 4.04 -4.70 -16.07
N GLN A 175 2.99 -5.13 -16.76
CA GLN A 175 1.65 -5.25 -16.17
C GLN A 175 1.64 -6.28 -15.04
N ARG A 176 2.26 -7.46 -15.23
CA ARG A 176 2.41 -8.46 -14.16
C ARG A 176 3.11 -7.88 -12.93
N VAL A 177 4.17 -7.09 -13.11
CA VAL A 177 4.88 -6.43 -12.00
C VAL A 177 3.98 -5.43 -11.28
N ILE A 178 3.16 -4.65 -12.00
CA ILE A 178 2.19 -3.73 -11.38
C ILE A 178 1.14 -4.52 -10.58
N ASP A 179 0.64 -5.60 -11.15
CA ASP A 179 -0.39 -6.42 -10.52
C ASP A 179 0.17 -7.11 -9.26
N GLU A 180 1.41 -7.61 -9.30
CA GLU A 180 2.11 -8.16 -8.14
C GLU A 180 2.40 -7.10 -7.07
N LEU A 181 2.84 -5.90 -7.48
CA LEU A 181 3.02 -4.78 -6.57
C LEU A 181 1.72 -4.48 -5.82
N ARG A 182 0.62 -4.36 -6.56
CA ARG A 182 -0.70 -4.02 -6.01
C ARG A 182 -1.24 -5.12 -5.12
N SER A 183 -1.08 -6.38 -5.53
CA SER A 183 -1.67 -7.50 -4.81
C SER A 183 -0.89 -7.93 -3.58
N ARG A 184 0.43 -8.09 -3.71
CA ARG A 184 1.24 -8.76 -2.69
C ARG A 184 2.11 -7.82 -1.88
N HIS A 185 2.47 -6.67 -2.44
CA HIS A 185 3.54 -5.84 -1.88
C HIS A 185 3.13 -4.41 -1.55
N ILE A 186 1.90 -4.00 -1.83
CA ILE A 186 1.47 -2.59 -1.74
C ILE A 186 1.58 -2.04 -0.32
N SER A 187 1.19 -2.82 0.69
CA SER A 187 1.29 -2.45 2.12
C SER A 187 2.74 -2.12 2.53
N ARG A 188 3.65 -3.06 2.31
CA ARG A 188 5.08 -2.90 2.60
C ARG A 188 5.68 -1.76 1.77
N PHE A 189 5.26 -1.64 0.51
CA PHE A 189 5.75 -0.63 -0.42
C PHE A 189 5.36 0.80 -0.01
N LEU A 190 4.10 1.04 0.36
CA LEU A 190 3.64 2.35 0.83
C LEU A 190 4.38 2.78 2.10
N THR A 191 4.63 1.85 3.02
CA THR A 191 5.42 2.12 4.24
C THR A 191 6.85 2.54 3.91
N LEU A 192 7.47 1.88 2.92
CA LEU A 192 8.80 2.24 2.46
C LEU A 192 8.82 3.64 1.84
N LEU A 193 7.87 3.95 0.95
CA LEU A 193 7.79 5.26 0.30
C LEU A 193 7.60 6.41 1.29
N ALA A 194 6.82 6.20 2.36
CA ALA A 194 6.63 7.20 3.41
C ALA A 194 7.94 7.60 4.11
N GLY A 195 9.00 6.78 4.04
CA GLY A 195 10.32 7.04 4.62
C GLY A 195 11.37 7.58 3.65
N PHE A 196 11.06 7.74 2.35
CA PHE A 196 12.02 8.17 1.34
C PHE A 196 11.78 9.61 0.87
N ASP A 197 12.53 10.53 1.46
CA ASP A 197 12.62 11.90 0.95
C ASP A 197 13.43 11.93 -0.37
N GLY A 198 12.85 12.52 -1.43
CA GLY A 198 13.55 12.74 -2.71
C GLY A 198 13.22 11.79 -3.85
N THR A 199 12.25 10.88 -3.66
CA THR A 199 11.72 10.01 -4.74
C THR A 199 10.48 10.59 -5.44
N THR A 200 10.09 11.81 -5.06
CA THR A 200 8.93 12.52 -5.57
C THR A 200 9.28 13.49 -6.69
N ASP A 201 8.41 13.62 -7.67
CA ASP A 201 8.47 14.66 -8.69
C ASP A 201 8.13 16.06 -8.12
N GLU A 202 8.15 17.08 -8.98
CA GLU A 202 7.80 18.47 -8.65
C GLU A 202 6.35 18.64 -8.14
N HIS A 203 5.49 17.65 -8.34
CA HIS A 203 4.11 17.61 -7.88
C HIS A 203 3.94 16.79 -6.59
N GLY A 204 5.03 16.24 -6.03
CA GLY A 204 5.00 15.40 -4.84
C GLY A 204 4.60 13.94 -5.10
N ASN A 205 4.56 13.48 -6.36
CA ASN A 205 4.24 12.08 -6.68
C ASN A 205 5.49 11.22 -6.70
N HIS A 206 5.46 10.05 -6.05
CA HIS A 206 6.54 9.09 -6.18
C HIS A 206 6.58 8.53 -7.60
N VAL A 207 7.75 8.59 -8.23
CA VAL A 207 7.95 8.09 -9.59
C VAL A 207 8.47 6.66 -9.55
N LEU A 208 7.63 5.75 -10.03
CA LEU A 208 7.93 4.32 -10.10
C LEU A 208 8.27 3.95 -11.54
N VAL A 209 9.52 3.57 -11.78
CA VAL A 209 9.92 2.95 -13.05
C VAL A 209 9.63 1.46 -12.93
N VAL A 210 8.76 0.94 -13.78
CA VAL A 210 8.40 -0.48 -13.78
C VAL A 210 9.05 -1.17 -14.97
N ALA A 211 9.70 -2.29 -14.72
CA ALA A 211 10.36 -3.09 -15.76
C ALA A 211 10.16 -4.59 -15.55
N ASP A 212 10.02 -5.34 -16.64
CA ASP A 212 10.14 -6.81 -16.60
C ASP A 212 11.61 -7.19 -16.37
N GLY A 213 11.88 -8.23 -15.59
CA GLY A 213 13.24 -8.67 -15.30
C GLY A 213 14.07 -9.05 -16.53
N ARG A 214 13.42 -9.41 -17.64
CA ARG A 214 14.04 -9.77 -18.92
C ARG A 214 14.20 -8.58 -19.87
N GLU A 215 13.68 -7.41 -19.49
CA GLU A 215 13.78 -6.20 -20.28
C GLU A 215 15.25 -5.75 -20.42
N PRO A 216 15.68 -5.17 -21.56
CA PRO A 216 17.03 -4.64 -21.71
C PRO A 216 17.33 -3.55 -20.67
N ALA A 217 18.38 -3.74 -19.87
CA ALA A 217 18.77 -2.82 -18.80
C ALA A 217 19.00 -1.40 -19.35
N ARG A 218 19.59 -1.29 -20.55
CA ARG A 218 19.87 -0.01 -21.22
C ARG A 218 18.68 0.94 -21.24
N GLY A 219 17.53 0.46 -21.72
CA GLY A 219 16.34 1.31 -21.87
C GLY A 219 15.81 1.79 -20.52
N VAL A 220 15.88 0.92 -19.50
CA VAL A 220 15.46 1.25 -18.13
C VAL A 220 16.43 2.22 -17.48
N MET A 221 17.74 2.03 -17.65
CA MET A 221 18.76 2.95 -17.17
C MET A 221 18.61 4.34 -17.80
N GLU A 222 18.41 4.41 -19.11
CA GLU A 222 18.14 5.66 -19.83
C GLU A 222 16.83 6.31 -19.36
N CYS A 223 15.80 5.53 -19.04
CA CYS A 223 14.55 6.04 -18.48
C CYS A 223 14.78 6.67 -17.10
N VAL A 224 15.46 5.97 -16.20
CA VAL A 224 15.79 6.45 -14.85
C VAL A 224 16.63 7.73 -14.91
N ALA A 225 17.60 7.80 -15.82
CA ALA A 225 18.48 8.95 -15.98
C ALA A 225 17.76 10.25 -16.38
N ARG A 226 16.54 10.18 -16.94
CA ARG A 226 15.75 11.35 -17.36
C ARG A 226 15.13 12.10 -16.18
N PHE A 227 15.00 11.47 -15.02
CA PHE A 227 14.34 12.08 -13.88
C PHE A 227 15.30 12.99 -13.09
N PRO A 228 14.85 14.20 -12.69
CA PRO A 228 15.62 15.12 -11.87
C PRO A 228 15.55 14.78 -10.36
N HIS A 229 15.08 13.61 -10.00
CA HIS A 229 14.94 13.13 -8.62
C HIS A 229 15.23 11.63 -8.59
N ASP A 230 15.29 11.03 -7.40
CA ASP A 230 15.50 9.60 -7.29
C ASP A 230 14.27 8.87 -7.84
N ALA A 231 14.49 7.73 -8.51
CA ALA A 231 13.44 6.93 -9.12
C ALA A 231 13.38 5.56 -8.45
N VAL A 232 12.17 5.07 -8.23
CA VAL A 232 11.96 3.75 -7.63
C VAL A 232 11.79 2.74 -8.74
N LEU A 233 12.77 1.86 -8.95
CA LEU A 233 12.65 0.73 -9.86
C LEU A 233 11.90 -0.41 -9.18
N VAL A 234 10.80 -0.84 -9.80
CA VAL A 234 10.00 -1.99 -9.40
C VAL A 234 10.08 -3.04 -10.49
N THR A 235 10.44 -4.27 -10.12
CA THR A 235 10.59 -5.36 -11.07
C THR A 235 10.35 -6.72 -10.42
N ASP A 236 9.96 -7.69 -11.25
CA ASP A 236 9.93 -9.10 -10.89
C ASP A 236 11.01 -9.83 -11.70
N THR A 237 11.91 -10.54 -10.98
CA THR A 237 13.05 -11.28 -11.54
C THR A 237 12.99 -12.72 -11.04
N ASP A 238 13.80 -13.07 -10.03
CA ASP A 238 13.68 -14.30 -9.25
C ASP A 238 12.85 -14.06 -7.97
N ARG A 239 12.74 -12.79 -7.55
CA ARG A 239 11.91 -12.26 -6.46
C ARG A 239 11.47 -10.85 -6.82
N PHE A 240 10.29 -10.46 -6.35
CA PHE A 240 9.82 -9.08 -6.44
C PHE A 240 10.80 -8.14 -5.72
N THR A 241 11.33 -7.16 -6.46
CA THR A 241 12.37 -6.27 -5.95
C THR A 241 11.95 -4.82 -6.14
N VAL A 242 12.06 -4.05 -5.06
CA VAL A 242 11.90 -2.60 -5.06
C VAL A 242 13.25 -1.97 -4.74
N THR A 243 13.71 -1.11 -5.64
CA THR A 243 15.04 -0.51 -5.53
C THR A 243 14.96 0.99 -5.76
N VAL A 244 15.58 1.78 -4.87
CA VAL A 244 15.74 3.22 -5.08
C VAL A 244 17.02 3.47 -5.86
N LEU A 245 16.85 4.08 -7.03
CA LEU A 245 17.93 4.44 -7.95
C LEU A 245 18.09 5.95 -7.96
N SER A 246 19.34 6.40 -7.85
CA SER A 246 19.69 7.81 -7.97
C SER A 246 20.57 8.02 -9.20
N SER A 247 20.23 9.00 -10.03
CA SER A 247 21.09 9.49 -11.11
C SER A 247 22.01 10.64 -10.66
N ARG A 248 21.96 11.02 -9.35
CA ARG A 248 22.65 12.20 -8.79
C ARG A 248 23.75 11.83 -7.78
N GLY A 249 24.72 12.74 -7.65
CA GLY A 249 25.79 12.71 -6.64
C GLY A 249 27.09 12.04 -7.10
N PRO A 250 28.25 12.36 -6.49
CA PRO A 250 29.49 11.63 -6.72
C PRO A 250 29.33 10.17 -6.25
N ALA A 251 29.92 9.21 -6.96
CA ALA A 251 29.87 7.79 -6.59
C ALA A 251 30.33 7.64 -5.13
N ARG A 252 29.46 7.08 -4.25
CA ARG A 252 29.79 6.86 -2.82
C ARG A 252 31.13 6.12 -2.60
N SER A 253 31.64 5.40 -3.61
CA SER A 253 32.94 4.73 -3.60
C SER A 253 33.93 5.19 -4.68
N GLY A 254 33.54 6.09 -5.59
CA GLY A 254 34.35 6.42 -6.79
C GLY A 254 34.44 5.30 -7.84
N ARG A 255 33.93 4.09 -7.57
CA ARG A 255 34.01 2.91 -8.45
C ARG A 255 32.78 2.83 -9.37
N VAL A 256 33.03 2.71 -10.68
CA VAL A 256 32.00 2.47 -11.70
C VAL A 256 32.09 1.04 -12.19
N VAL A 257 31.00 0.29 -12.11
CA VAL A 257 30.87 -1.06 -12.68
C VAL A 257 30.19 -0.96 -14.04
N PRO A 258 30.83 -1.46 -15.11
CA PRO A 258 30.21 -1.50 -16.43
C PRO A 258 29.04 -2.48 -16.45
N VAL A 259 27.92 -2.08 -17.06
CA VAL A 259 26.76 -2.92 -17.34
C VAL A 259 26.81 -3.33 -18.82
N PRO A 260 26.88 -4.63 -19.13
CA PRO A 260 26.96 -5.09 -20.52
C PRO A 260 25.82 -4.55 -21.38
N ALA A 261 26.11 -4.23 -22.65
CA ALA A 261 25.12 -3.65 -23.56
C ALA A 261 23.91 -4.57 -23.80
N THR A 262 24.11 -5.88 -23.66
CA THR A 262 23.08 -6.92 -23.81
C THR A 262 22.44 -7.35 -22.48
N ALA A 263 22.83 -6.74 -21.36
CA ALA A 263 22.32 -7.13 -20.05
C ALA A 263 20.81 -6.83 -19.91
N THR A 264 20.13 -7.76 -19.28
CA THR A 264 18.75 -7.61 -18.82
C THR A 264 18.68 -6.86 -17.48
N VAL A 265 17.50 -6.34 -17.11
CA VAL A 265 17.26 -5.73 -15.80
C VAL A 265 17.63 -6.70 -14.67
N GLY A 266 17.29 -7.98 -14.78
CA GLY A 266 17.62 -9.00 -13.78
C GLY A 266 19.12 -9.20 -13.61
N GLU A 267 19.88 -9.22 -14.71
CA GLU A 267 21.34 -9.32 -14.67
C GLU A 267 21.97 -8.04 -14.09
N TRP A 268 21.46 -6.88 -14.48
CA TRP A 268 21.88 -5.60 -13.91
C TRP A 268 21.64 -5.56 -12.40
N LEU A 269 20.47 -5.99 -11.92
CA LEU A 269 20.18 -6.04 -10.48
C LEU A 269 21.04 -7.08 -9.74
N ARG A 270 21.47 -8.14 -10.42
CA ARG A 270 22.46 -9.08 -9.86
C ARG A 270 23.82 -8.38 -9.66
N LEU A 271 24.31 -7.65 -10.67
CA LEU A 271 25.52 -6.83 -10.55
C LEU A 271 25.42 -5.79 -9.42
N VAL A 272 24.24 -5.21 -9.24
CA VAL A 272 23.96 -4.26 -8.15
C VAL A 272 24.09 -4.93 -6.78
N ARG A 273 23.54 -6.13 -6.60
CA ARG A 273 23.69 -6.90 -5.35
C ARG A 273 25.15 -7.29 -5.06
N ASP A 274 25.90 -7.62 -6.10
CA ASP A 274 27.32 -7.98 -5.98
C ASP A 274 28.19 -6.75 -5.67
N HIS A 275 27.72 -5.55 -6.01
CA HIS A 275 28.46 -4.29 -5.89
C HIS A 275 27.62 -3.13 -5.31
N PRO A 276 27.10 -3.24 -4.08
CA PRO A 276 26.09 -2.34 -3.52
C PRO A 276 26.56 -0.89 -3.28
N ARG A 277 27.86 -0.63 -3.35
CA ARG A 277 28.46 0.72 -3.18
C ARG A 277 28.98 1.32 -4.49
N ALA A 278 28.86 0.61 -5.61
CA ALA A 278 29.32 1.09 -6.91
C ALA A 278 28.27 1.95 -7.61
N ALA A 279 28.72 2.80 -8.52
CA ALA A 279 27.87 3.36 -9.57
C ALA A 279 27.88 2.42 -10.77
N PHE A 280 26.80 2.42 -11.54
CA PHE A 280 26.64 1.58 -12.72
C PHE A 280 26.48 2.46 -13.96
N ALA A 281 27.17 2.11 -15.03
CA ALA A 281 27.09 2.79 -16.32
C ALA A 281 27.13 1.76 -17.44
N MET A 282 26.48 2.05 -18.57
CA MET A 282 26.52 1.17 -19.73
C MET A 282 27.95 0.99 -20.23
N GLU A 283 28.30 -0.22 -20.66
CA GLU A 283 29.51 -0.46 -21.44
C GLU A 283 29.46 0.39 -22.71
N THR A 284 30.34 1.39 -22.79
CA THR A 284 30.57 2.11 -24.03
C THR A 284 31.32 1.19 -24.97
N GLY A 285 30.61 0.60 -25.94
CA GLY A 285 31.24 0.24 -27.21
C GLY A 285 31.90 1.48 -27.81
N ASP A 286 32.90 1.29 -28.67
CA ASP A 286 33.91 2.23 -29.19
C ASP A 286 33.43 3.57 -29.81
N ARG A 287 32.17 3.97 -29.63
CA ARG A 287 31.59 5.25 -30.02
C ARG A 287 31.44 6.17 -28.81
N ARG A 288 32.37 7.11 -28.67
CA ARG A 288 32.20 8.29 -27.81
C ARG A 288 31.22 9.28 -28.45
N THR A 289 30.22 9.73 -27.67
CA THR A 289 29.87 11.16 -27.66
C THR A 289 29.18 11.65 -26.39
N GLU A 290 28.68 10.80 -25.49
CA GLU A 290 28.09 11.25 -24.21
C GLU A 290 28.63 10.39 -23.05
N GLU A 291 28.97 11.05 -21.94
CA GLU A 291 29.35 10.35 -20.71
C GLU A 291 28.10 9.59 -20.22
N PRO A 292 28.13 8.24 -20.14
CA PRO A 292 26.93 7.47 -19.83
C PRO A 292 26.40 7.86 -18.44
N ALA A 293 25.08 8.04 -18.36
CA ALA A 293 24.42 8.36 -17.10
C ALA A 293 24.78 7.32 -16.03
N ARG A 294 25.30 7.80 -14.90
CA ARG A 294 25.73 6.97 -13.79
C ARG A 294 24.54 6.76 -12.86
N ILE A 295 24.16 5.51 -12.65
CA ILE A 295 23.09 5.15 -11.73
C ILE A 295 23.71 4.61 -10.45
N GLN A 296 23.39 5.26 -9.34
CA GLN A 296 23.76 4.82 -8.01
C GLN A 296 22.60 4.10 -7.36
N TRP A 297 22.97 3.09 -6.59
CA TRP A 297 22.04 2.33 -5.79
C TRP A 297 22.01 2.89 -4.38
N GLN A 298 20.82 3.30 -3.91
CA GLN A 298 20.68 3.78 -2.55
C GLN A 298 20.24 2.68 -1.58
N MET A 299 19.35 1.78 -2.01
CA MET A 299 18.90 0.62 -1.24
C MET A 299 18.12 -0.37 -2.13
N ALA A 300 18.29 -1.68 -1.92
CA ALA A 300 17.27 -2.65 -2.33
C ALA A 300 16.51 -3.14 -1.13
N ILE A 301 15.20 -3.18 -1.29
CA ILE A 301 14.35 -3.99 -0.44
C ILE A 301 14.00 -5.24 -1.26
N ALA A 302 14.56 -6.38 -0.85
CA ALA A 302 14.01 -7.66 -1.26
C ALA A 302 12.67 -7.83 -0.52
N ALA A 303 11.59 -7.96 -1.28
CA ALA A 303 10.31 -8.36 -0.73
C ALA A 303 10.37 -9.85 -0.35
#